data_AF-A0A6A9T5N4-F1
#
_entry.id   AF-A0A6A9T5N4-F1
#
_cell.length_a   1.000
_cell.length_b   1.000
_cell.length_c   1.000
_cell.angle_alpha   90.00
_cell.angle_beta   90.00
_cell.angle_gamma   90.00
#
_symmetry.space_group_name_H-M   'P 1'
#
loop_
_entity.id
_entity.type
_entity.pdbx_description
1 polymer ?
#
loop_
_entity_poly.entity_id
_entity_poly.type
_entity_poly.pdbx_seq_one_letter_code
_entity_poly.pdbx_strand_id
1 'polypeptide(L)' 'MFPAEDVSGGPPAVDVGVESVRDDLGLPARLRDVGGVERGDFSAVAAAILDDGLLGARPEGVSVDAESVEAVLEDAW' A
#
# COMPACT_ATOMS: atom_id res chain seq x y z
N MET A 1 -22.52 30.79 3.51
CA MET A 1 -21.28 30.50 4.24
C MET A 1 -21.62 29.44 5.26
N PHE A 2 -21.24 28.19 5.00
CA PHE A 2 -21.46 27.09 5.93
C PHE A 2 -20.38 27.14 7.01
N PRO A 3 -20.70 27.01 8.31
CA PRO A 3 -19.68 26.93 9.35
C PRO A 3 -18.87 25.64 9.17
N ALA A 4 -17.54 25.75 9.22
CA ALA A 4 -16.65 24.61 9.26
C ALA A 4 -16.87 23.87 10.58
N GLU A 5 -17.32 22.63 10.50
CA GLU A 5 -17.38 21.75 11.66
C GLU A 5 -15.95 21.49 12.15
N ASP A 6 -15.69 21.83 13.40
CA ASP A 6 -14.48 21.50 14.12
C ASP A 6 -14.42 19.98 14.28
N VAL A 7 -13.66 19.29 13.42
CA VAL A 7 -13.32 17.88 13.60
C VAL A 7 -12.18 17.79 14.63
N SER A 8 -12.46 18.19 15.87
CA SER A 8 -11.63 17.81 17.02
C SER A 8 -11.93 16.35 17.37
N GLY A 9 -11.28 15.47 16.61
CA GLY A 9 -11.32 14.02 16.77
C GLY A 9 -10.61 13.40 15.59
N GLY A 10 -9.26 13.34 15.63
CA GLY A 10 -8.48 12.67 14.59
C GLY A 10 -9.05 11.25 14.37
N PRO A 11 -9.26 10.82 13.12
CA PRO A 11 -10.04 9.62 12.85
C PRO A 11 -9.38 8.41 13.52
N PRO A 12 -10.15 7.57 14.26
CA PRO A 12 -9.65 6.26 14.65
C PRO A 12 -9.30 5.48 13.37
N ALA A 13 -8.18 4.75 13.43
CA ALA A 13 -7.54 4.05 12.33
C ALA A 13 -8.50 3.53 11.23
N VAL A 14 -8.34 4.03 10.01
CA VAL A 14 -9.03 3.54 8.79
C VAL A 14 -8.67 2.11 8.39
N ASP A 15 -7.87 1.43 9.21
CA ASP A 15 -7.37 0.07 8.98
C ASP A 15 -8.45 -1.01 9.16
N VAL A 16 -9.51 -0.73 9.92
CA VAL A 16 -10.51 -1.72 10.35
C VAL A 16 -11.46 -2.20 9.24
N GLY A 17 -11.36 -1.66 8.01
CA GLY A 17 -12.29 -1.99 6.92
C GLY A 17 -11.70 -2.74 5.72
N VAL A 18 -10.41 -2.59 5.44
CA VAL A 18 -9.85 -3.00 4.13
C VAL A 18 -9.80 -4.51 3.97
N GLU A 19 -9.42 -5.24 5.02
CA GLU A 19 -9.39 -6.71 4.99
C GLU A 19 -10.78 -7.31 4.81
N SER A 20 -11.78 -6.78 5.53
CA SER A 20 -13.16 -7.25 5.38
C SER A 20 -13.68 -7.03 3.97
N VAL A 21 -13.41 -5.86 3.36
CA VAL A 21 -13.82 -5.59 1.97
C VAL A 21 -13.08 -6.50 0.98
N ARG A 22 -11.77 -6.74 1.17
CA ARG A 22 -11.00 -7.70 0.36
C ARG A 22 -11.64 -9.09 0.40
N ASP A 23 -11.98 -9.54 1.60
CA ASP A 23 -12.51 -10.88 1.86
C ASP A 23 -13.95 -11.01 1.31
N ASP A 24 -14.80 -10.00 1.48
CA ASP A 24 -16.16 -9.94 0.94
C ASP A 24 -16.17 -9.96 -0.60
N LEU A 25 -15.17 -9.37 -1.24
CA LEU A 25 -14.97 -9.40 -2.69
C LEU A 25 -14.30 -10.69 -3.18
N GLY A 26 -13.84 -11.56 -2.27
CA GLY A 26 -13.14 -12.79 -2.60
C GLY A 26 -11.79 -12.55 -3.30
N LEU A 27 -11.12 -11.43 -2.99
CA LEU A 27 -9.82 -11.10 -3.58
C LEU A 27 -8.70 -11.88 -2.89
N PRO A 28 -7.59 -12.18 -3.60
CA PRO A 28 -6.43 -12.82 -3.00
C PRO A 28 -5.86 -12.02 -1.83
N ALA A 29 -5.50 -12.73 -0.75
CA ALA A 29 -4.89 -12.12 0.44
C ALA A 29 -3.36 -12.05 0.38
N ARG A 30 -2.73 -12.73 -0.58
CA ARG A 30 -1.28 -12.85 -0.74
C ARG A 30 -0.87 -12.67 -2.18
N LEU A 31 0.32 -12.13 -2.42
CA LEU A 31 0.86 -11.92 -3.76
C LEU A 31 1.06 -13.22 -4.53
N ARG A 32 1.42 -14.32 -3.85
CA ARG A 32 1.60 -15.65 -4.49
C ARG A 32 0.32 -16.22 -5.10
N ASP A 33 -0.84 -15.73 -4.67
CA ASP A 33 -2.14 -16.14 -5.17
C ASP A 33 -2.57 -15.29 -6.38
N VAL A 34 -1.77 -14.28 -6.76
CA VAL A 34 -1.96 -13.45 -7.95
C VAL A 34 -1.17 -14.04 -9.12
N GLY A 35 -1.87 -14.36 -10.20
CA GLY A 35 -1.23 -14.90 -11.40
C GLY A 35 -0.26 -13.90 -12.04
N GLY A 36 0.96 -14.34 -12.33
CA GLY A 36 1.99 -13.53 -12.99
C GLY A 36 2.90 -12.76 -12.06
N VAL A 37 2.82 -12.97 -10.74
CA VAL A 37 3.81 -12.45 -9.78
C VAL A 37 4.73 -13.59 -9.38
N GLU A 38 6.03 -13.45 -9.66
CA GLU A 38 7.05 -14.36 -9.16
C GLU A 38 7.88 -13.67 -8.08
N ARG A 39 8.21 -14.38 -6.99
CA ARG A 39 9.05 -13.84 -5.91
C ARG A 39 10.42 -13.38 -6.42
N GLY A 40 10.93 -14.01 -7.48
CA GLY A 40 12.20 -13.62 -8.12
C GLY A 40 12.18 -12.24 -8.78
N ASP A 41 11.00 -11.68 -9.06
CA ASP A 41 10.84 -10.40 -9.75
C ASP A 41 10.83 -9.21 -8.79
N PHE A 42 10.86 -9.42 -7.47
CA PHE A 42 10.69 -8.35 -6.48
C PHE A 42 11.71 -7.22 -6.63
N SER A 43 12.96 -7.54 -6.97
CA SER A 43 13.98 -6.51 -7.19
C SER A 43 13.71 -5.66 -8.44
N ALA A 44 13.19 -6.27 -9.50
CA ALA A 44 12.77 -5.54 -10.70
C ALA A 44 11.53 -4.68 -10.43
N VAL A 45 10.57 -5.19 -9.65
CA VAL A 45 9.39 -4.45 -9.21
C VAL A 45 9.78 -3.27 -8.33
N ALA A 46 10.71 -3.44 -7.39
CA ALA A 46 11.22 -2.37 -6.54
C ALA A 46 11.88 -1.25 -7.37
N ALA A 47 12.70 -1.61 -8.36
CA ALA A 47 13.28 -0.63 -9.27
C ALA A 47 12.21 0.13 -10.07
N ALA A 48 11.17 -0.56 -10.56
CA ALA A 48 10.07 0.07 -11.28
C ALA A 48 9.26 1.03 -10.40
N ILE A 49 9.01 0.68 -9.13
CA ILE A 49 8.34 1.56 -8.16
C ILE A 49 9.17 2.82 -7.88
N LEU A 50 10.49 2.69 -7.79
CA LEU A 50 11.38 3.83 -7.54
C LEU A 50 11.48 4.79 -8.74
N ASP A 51 11.27 4.29 -9.95
CA ASP A 51 11.20 5.09 -11.18
C ASP A 51 9.78 5.65 -11.44
N ASP A 52 8.77 5.23 -10.67
CA ASP A 52 7.40 5.68 -10.85
C ASP A 52 7.26 7.18 -10.49
N GLY A 53 6.80 7.97 -11.46
CA GLY A 53 6.55 9.41 -11.26
C GLY A 53 5.52 9.73 -10.16
N LEU A 54 4.67 8.77 -9.80
CA LEU A 54 3.73 8.88 -8.68
C LEU A 54 4.39 8.81 -7.31
N LEU A 55 5.63 8.30 -7.21
CA LEU A 55 6.37 8.27 -5.95
C LEU A 55 6.63 9.67 -5.38
N GLY A 56 6.56 10.71 -6.22
CA GLY A 56 6.59 12.11 -5.81
C GLY A 56 5.35 12.58 -5.04
N ALA A 57 4.22 11.89 -5.19
CA ALA A 57 2.97 12.17 -4.47
C ALA A 57 2.90 11.47 -3.10
N ARG A 58 3.98 10.81 -2.67
CA ARG A 58 4.02 10.14 -1.37
C ARG A 58 3.79 11.14 -0.23
N PRO A 59 3.20 10.70 0.90
CA PRO A 59 3.02 11.54 2.07
C PRO A 59 4.36 12.07 2.60
N GLU A 60 4.32 13.26 3.19
CA GLU A 60 5.49 13.82 3.86
C GLU A 60 5.98 12.88 4.98
N GLY A 61 7.31 12.74 5.09
CA GLY A 61 7.93 11.88 6.09
C GLY A 61 8.00 10.40 5.72
N VAL A 62 7.43 9.98 4.58
CA VAL A 62 7.61 8.62 4.06
C VAL A 62 8.85 8.55 3.17
N SER A 63 9.84 7.76 3.60
CA SER A 63 10.99 7.38 2.78
C SER A 63 10.73 6.04 2.11
N VAL A 64 11.02 5.96 0.82
CA VAL A 64 10.91 4.72 0.05
C VAL A 64 12.26 4.47 -0.61
N ASP A 65 12.83 3.32 -0.32
CA ASP A 65 14.02 2.77 -0.96
C ASP A 65 13.75 1.32 -1.39
N ALA A 66 14.70 0.74 -2.15
CA ALA A 66 14.51 -0.59 -2.72
C ALA A 66 14.33 -1.66 -1.66
N GLU A 67 15.11 -1.60 -0.57
CA GLU A 67 15.04 -2.56 0.54
C GLU A 67 13.68 -2.51 1.25
N SER A 68 13.18 -1.30 1.50
CA SER A 68 11.88 -1.10 2.14
C SER A 68 10.73 -1.63 1.27
N VAL A 69 10.81 -1.43 -0.05
CA VAL A 69 9.82 -1.97 -1.00
C VAL A 69 9.89 -3.50 -1.03
N GLU A 70 11.07 -4.08 -1.17
CA GLU A 70 11.25 -5.53 -1.17
C GLU A 70 10.75 -6.15 0.14
N ALA A 71 11.00 -5.53 1.29
CA ALA A 71 10.49 -6.00 2.58
C ALA A 71 8.95 -6.04 2.65
N VAL A 72 8.27 -5.04 2.08
CA VAL A 72 6.80 -5.03 2.01
C VAL A 72 6.28 -6.10 1.04
N LEU A 73 6.94 -6.30 -0.11
CA LEU A 73 6.59 -7.37 -1.05
C LEU A 73 6.78 -8.76 -0.42
N GLU A 74 7.81 -8.93 0.40
CA GLU A 74 8.06 -10.16 1.16
C GLU A 74 7.03 -10.41 2.26
N ASP A 75 6.58 -9.38 2.98
CA ASP A 75 5.51 -9.51 3.98
C ASP A 75 4.16 -9.87 3.33
N ALA A 76 3.90 -9.34 2.14
CA ALA A 76 2.69 -9.58 1.36
C ALA A 76 2.68 -10.90 0.57
N TRP A 77 3.81 -11.61 0.48
CA TRP A 77 3.93 -12.90 -0.21
C TRP A 77 3.21 -14.04 0.52
#